data_AF-A0A820RSD6-F1
#
_entry.id   AF-A0A820RSD6-F1
#
_cell.length_a   1.000
_cell.length_b   1.000
_cell.length_c   1.000
_cell.angle_alpha   90.00
_cell.angle_beta   90.00
_cell.angle_gamma   90.00
#
_symmetry.space_group_name_H-M   'P 1'
#
loop_
_entity.id
_entity.type
_entity.pdbx_description
1 polymer ?
#
loop_
_entity_poly.entity_id
_entity_poly.type
_entity_poly.pdbx_seq_one_letter_code
_entity_poly.pdbx_strand_id
1 'polypeptide(L)'
;MVQWLMIILVYDFAILQLSLSEVTLSLRLLHYKNPSGLTYENHPCDTKLEHDINRDGRCDTAILFCLVRLPFQNPHNCTLGDHFTGFVGGNDIQFIDIDKKQEDRSAIQPRSSSFVSLWYQPIIHFRFKYPKTGIGLIVEVLDIDDVNNRTIHDSIDFYGRTLLDLKIYKSAETAEMQRISLRSLFGAYTNLTADISLYCSPNYYGNNCEIVCIPNEQRYDCDLVTGQKICKHGYFGADCLSDVPACEEEPCLNNGTCVVYLRSYLCRCSKGYSGRTCPTGKIAEQICNRINCVH
;
A
#
# COMPACT_ATOMS: atom_id res chain seq x y z
N MET A 1 33.62 -13.39 29.04
CA MET A 1 33.27 -11.98 28.76
C MET A 1 33.09 -11.67 27.26
N VAL A 2 32.96 -12.67 26.38
CA VAL A 2 32.74 -12.44 24.92
C VAL A 2 31.38 -13.01 24.45
N GLN A 3 30.67 -13.76 25.30
CA GLN A 3 29.40 -14.40 24.96
C GLN A 3 28.16 -13.52 25.19
N TRP A 4 28.32 -12.40 25.91
CA TRP A 4 27.24 -11.43 26.15
C TRP A 4 27.19 -10.28 25.11
N LEU A 5 28.29 -10.02 24.39
CA LEU A 5 28.35 -8.98 23.35
C LEU A 5 27.70 -9.43 22.02
N MET A 6 27.66 -10.72 21.74
CA MET A 6 26.99 -11.26 20.55
C MET A 6 25.45 -11.29 20.68
N ILE A 7 24.91 -11.28 21.90
CA ILE A 7 23.46 -11.30 22.13
C ILE A 7 22.86 -9.89 21.96
N ILE A 8 23.60 -8.85 22.32
CA ILE A 8 23.15 -7.45 22.18
C ILE A 8 23.15 -7.03 20.69
N LEU A 9 24.11 -7.48 19.89
CA LEU A 9 24.15 -7.16 18.46
C LEU A 9 23.09 -7.89 17.62
N VAL A 10 22.62 -9.07 18.04
CA VAL A 10 21.53 -9.78 17.34
C VAL A 10 20.15 -9.21 17.71
N TYR A 11 19.98 -8.70 18.93
CA TYR A 11 18.76 -8.00 19.32
C TYR A 11 18.64 -6.60 18.68
N ASP A 12 19.75 -5.86 18.51
CA ASP A 12 19.73 -4.59 17.79
C ASP A 12 19.63 -4.77 16.26
N PHE A 13 20.13 -5.87 15.68
CA PHE A 13 19.91 -6.17 14.25
C PHE A 13 18.46 -6.55 13.93
N ALA A 14 17.73 -7.15 14.88
CA ALA A 14 16.30 -7.42 14.71
C ALA A 14 15.43 -6.15 14.85
N ILE A 15 15.96 -5.09 15.47
CA ILE A 15 15.28 -3.80 15.63
C ILE A 15 15.61 -2.84 14.48
N LEU A 16 16.66 -3.10 13.69
CA LEU A 16 17.06 -2.26 12.54
C LEU A 16 16.48 -2.66 11.16
N GLN A 17 15.51 -3.58 11.10
CA GLN A 17 14.72 -3.88 9.88
C GLN A 17 13.21 -3.58 9.98
N LEU A 18 12.78 -2.82 10.99
CA LEU A 18 11.38 -2.42 11.17
C LEU A 18 10.97 -1.19 10.33
N SER A 19 11.54 -1.00 9.14
CA SER A 19 11.21 0.12 8.24
C SER A 19 10.41 -0.27 6.99
N LEU A 20 9.85 -1.49 6.91
CA LEU A 20 9.28 -2.01 5.66
C LEU A 20 7.75 -2.16 5.69
N SER A 21 7.12 -1.08 5.24
CA SER A 21 5.80 -0.94 4.58
C SER A 21 4.52 -1.46 5.22
N GLU A 22 3.56 -0.56 5.38
CA GLU A 22 2.23 -0.84 5.94
C GLU A 22 1.17 -1.11 4.85
N VAL A 23 1.44 -0.94 3.55
CA VAL A 23 0.66 -1.47 2.40
C VAL A 23 1.63 -1.73 1.25
N THR A 24 1.34 -2.75 0.44
CA THR A 24 2.03 -2.99 -0.83
C THR A 24 1.10 -2.72 -2.02
N LEU A 25 1.52 -1.83 -2.91
CA LEU A 25 0.95 -1.71 -4.26
C LEU A 25 1.80 -2.56 -5.20
N SER A 26 1.15 -3.51 -5.86
CA SER A 26 1.76 -4.34 -6.89
C SER A 26 1.27 -3.88 -8.26
N LEU A 27 2.19 -3.68 -9.20
CA LEU A 27 1.91 -3.20 -10.55
C LEU A 27 2.60 -4.10 -11.57
N ARG A 28 1.81 -4.64 -12.50
CA ARG A 28 2.28 -5.47 -13.62
C ARG A 28 1.96 -4.74 -14.93
N LEU A 29 2.99 -4.38 -15.67
CA LEU A 29 2.83 -3.80 -17.01
C LEU A 29 2.33 -4.86 -17.99
N LEU A 30 1.49 -4.45 -18.95
CA LEU A 30 0.93 -5.33 -19.97
C LEU A 30 1.28 -4.87 -21.39
N HIS A 31 0.96 -3.62 -21.72
CA HIS A 31 1.16 -3.08 -23.06
C HIS A 31 1.30 -1.57 -23.03
N TYR A 32 2.33 -1.05 -23.68
CA TYR A 32 2.48 0.37 -24.00
C TYR A 32 2.39 0.60 -25.51
N LYS A 33 1.74 1.69 -25.93
CA LYS A 33 1.63 2.08 -27.33
C LYS A 33 1.73 3.59 -27.55
N ASN A 34 2.67 4.00 -28.40
CA ASN A 34 2.82 5.31 -29.02
C ASN A 34 2.72 5.17 -30.54
N PRO A 35 1.50 5.13 -31.12
CA PRO A 35 1.35 4.87 -32.55
C PRO A 35 1.92 5.97 -33.45
N SER A 36 2.08 7.19 -32.91
CA SER A 36 2.54 8.35 -33.65
C SER A 36 4.07 8.47 -33.66
N GLY A 37 4.77 7.85 -32.72
CA GLY A 37 6.23 8.00 -32.57
C GLY A 37 6.65 9.42 -32.20
N LEU A 38 5.77 10.14 -31.50
CA LEU A 38 5.95 11.54 -31.14
C LEU A 38 6.09 11.69 -29.63
N THR A 39 6.74 12.77 -29.22
CA THR A 39 6.82 13.26 -27.85
C THR A 39 5.60 14.11 -27.48
N TYR A 40 5.51 14.54 -26.22
CA TYR A 40 4.39 15.36 -25.74
C TYR A 40 4.29 16.71 -26.48
N GLU A 41 5.42 17.23 -26.97
CA GLU A 41 5.53 18.46 -27.75
C GLU A 41 5.26 18.27 -29.25
N ASN A 42 4.82 17.08 -29.66
CA ASN A 42 4.55 16.73 -31.05
C ASN A 42 5.83 16.74 -31.93
N HIS A 43 6.99 16.49 -31.33
CA HIS A 43 8.25 16.24 -32.04
C HIS A 43 8.45 14.73 -32.22
N PRO A 44 9.03 14.26 -33.34
CA PRO A 44 9.51 12.88 -33.46
C PRO A 44 10.54 12.59 -32.37
N CYS A 45 10.49 11.38 -31.80
CA CYS A 45 11.41 10.94 -30.75
C CYS A 45 12.89 10.97 -31.19
N ASP A 46 13.23 10.36 -32.33
CA ASP A 46 14.61 10.32 -32.83
C ASP A 46 14.98 11.51 -33.75
N THR A 47 15.82 12.43 -33.27
CA THR A 47 16.59 13.36 -34.14
C THR A 47 18.08 13.50 -33.78
N LYS A 48 18.64 12.70 -32.87
CA LYS A 48 19.98 12.96 -32.29
C LYS A 48 20.90 11.78 -31.97
N LEU A 49 20.87 10.71 -32.76
CA LEU A 49 22.14 10.07 -33.14
C LEU A 49 22.51 10.63 -34.51
N GLU A 50 23.69 11.22 -34.62
CA GLU A 50 24.26 11.89 -35.81
C GLU A 50 24.47 10.95 -37.02
N HIS A 51 23.74 9.83 -37.09
CA HIS A 51 23.82 8.80 -38.12
C HIS A 51 22.51 8.04 -38.39
N ASP A 52 21.33 8.64 -38.20
CA ASP A 52 20.14 8.12 -38.88
C ASP A 52 19.59 9.10 -39.91
N ILE A 53 19.73 8.71 -41.17
CA ILE A 53 19.24 9.43 -42.36
C ILE A 53 17.73 9.17 -42.54
N ASN A 54 17.16 8.32 -41.68
CA ASN A 54 15.75 8.01 -41.64
C ASN A 54 15.11 8.69 -40.42
N ARG A 55 14.05 9.45 -40.66
CA ARG A 55 13.17 9.98 -39.62
C ARG A 55 12.15 8.91 -39.28
N ASP A 56 12.55 7.80 -38.68
CA ASP A 56 11.66 6.67 -38.44
C ASP A 56 10.78 6.82 -37.19
N GLY A 57 10.98 7.86 -36.39
CA GLY A 57 10.08 8.23 -35.29
C GLY A 57 10.04 7.16 -34.21
N ARG A 58 11.14 6.43 -34.01
CA ARG A 58 11.21 5.36 -33.01
C ARG A 58 11.67 5.96 -31.68
N CYS A 59 10.86 5.77 -30.65
CA CYS A 59 11.20 6.23 -29.31
C CYS A 59 11.98 5.16 -28.55
N ASP A 60 13.01 5.56 -27.82
CA ASP A 60 13.70 4.76 -26.83
C ASP A 60 13.00 4.86 -25.48
N THR A 61 11.89 4.15 -25.36
CA THR A 61 10.91 4.34 -24.29
C THR A 61 11.42 3.85 -22.93
N ALA A 62 11.30 4.70 -21.92
CA ALA A 62 11.35 4.36 -20.50
C ALA A 62 10.13 4.89 -19.75
N ILE A 63 9.88 4.35 -18.55
CA ILE A 63 8.72 4.73 -17.75
C ILE A 63 9.16 5.02 -16.31
N LEU A 64 8.78 6.19 -15.82
CA LEU A 64 8.92 6.61 -14.43
C LEU A 64 7.54 6.56 -13.77
N PHE A 65 7.42 5.72 -12.73
CA PHE A 65 6.24 5.66 -11.88
C PHE A 65 6.50 6.46 -10.61
N CYS A 66 5.52 7.27 -10.21
CA CYS A 66 5.58 8.13 -9.04
C CYS A 66 4.28 8.01 -8.24
N LEU A 67 4.35 7.49 -7.02
CA LEU A 67 3.22 7.43 -6.11
C LEU A 67 3.21 8.64 -5.17
N VAL A 68 2.04 9.25 -5.03
CA VAL A 68 1.84 10.46 -4.23
C VAL A 68 0.62 10.35 -3.31
N ARG A 69 0.66 11.09 -2.20
CA ARG A 69 -0.51 11.32 -1.36
C ARG A 69 -1.43 12.33 -2.03
N LEU A 70 -2.74 12.12 -1.95
CA LEU A 70 -3.71 13.12 -2.42
C LEU A 70 -3.88 14.26 -1.41
N PRO A 71 -4.30 15.47 -1.86
CA PRO A 71 -4.44 15.89 -3.26
C PRO A 71 -3.09 16.07 -3.96
N PHE A 72 -3.08 16.06 -5.30
CA PHE A 72 -1.86 16.29 -6.09
C PHE A 72 -1.24 17.65 -5.75
N GLN A 73 -0.09 17.66 -5.08
CA GLN A 73 0.65 18.90 -4.79
C GLN A 73 1.71 19.19 -5.85
N ASN A 74 2.66 18.27 -6.04
CA ASN A 74 3.75 18.40 -6.99
C ASN A 74 3.99 17.05 -7.70
N PRO A 75 3.94 16.99 -9.04
CA PRO A 75 4.07 15.75 -9.80
C PRO A 75 5.44 15.09 -9.73
N HIS A 76 6.49 15.83 -9.35
CA HIS A 76 7.85 15.30 -9.21
C HIS A 76 8.20 14.85 -7.79
N ASN A 77 7.30 15.04 -6.81
CA ASN A 77 7.55 14.67 -5.42
C ASN A 77 6.81 13.36 -5.06
N CYS A 78 7.48 12.24 -5.28
CA CYS A 78 6.94 10.89 -5.09
C CYS A 78 6.89 10.49 -3.60
N THR A 79 6.00 11.14 -2.85
CA THR A 79 5.87 11.01 -1.38
C THR A 79 5.56 9.59 -0.87
N LEU A 80 5.15 8.66 -1.74
CA LEU A 80 4.90 7.26 -1.43
C LEU A 80 5.87 6.30 -2.15
N GLY A 81 6.86 6.83 -2.85
CA GLY A 81 7.89 6.10 -3.59
C GLY A 81 7.77 6.25 -5.10
N ASP A 82 8.90 6.02 -5.77
CA ASP A 82 9.06 6.06 -7.21
C ASP A 82 9.71 4.77 -7.74
N HIS A 83 9.56 4.53 -9.04
CA HIS A 83 10.23 3.44 -9.73
C HIS A 83 10.52 3.82 -11.17
N PHE A 84 11.79 3.76 -11.56
CA PHE A 84 12.24 3.98 -12.92
C PHE A 84 12.57 2.65 -13.59
N THR A 85 11.96 2.37 -14.74
CA THR A 85 12.13 1.09 -15.44
C THR A 85 13.46 0.95 -16.17
N GLY A 86 14.15 2.08 -16.45
CA GLY A 86 15.15 2.12 -17.53
C GLY A 86 14.50 1.93 -18.90
N PHE A 87 15.32 1.72 -19.92
CA PHE A 87 14.86 1.42 -21.28
C PHE A 87 14.03 0.14 -21.32
N VAL A 88 12.83 0.23 -21.88
CA VAL A 88 11.85 -0.87 -21.99
C VAL A 88 11.36 -1.12 -23.40
N GLY A 89 11.86 -0.43 -24.42
CA GLY A 89 11.55 -0.74 -25.81
C GLY A 89 11.12 0.46 -26.64
N GLY A 90 10.45 0.15 -27.76
CA GLY A 90 10.05 1.11 -28.77
C GLY A 90 8.67 1.73 -28.58
N ASN A 91 8.05 2.09 -29.70
CA ASN A 91 6.70 2.65 -29.76
C ASN A 91 5.57 1.65 -29.42
N ASP A 92 5.81 0.34 -29.48
CA ASP A 92 4.80 -0.70 -29.22
C ASP A 92 5.45 -1.85 -28.42
N ILE A 93 5.12 -1.94 -27.13
CA ILE A 93 5.82 -2.80 -26.16
C ILE A 93 4.84 -3.74 -25.48
N GLN A 94 4.96 -5.03 -25.74
CA GLN A 94 4.21 -6.06 -25.02
C GLN A 94 5.08 -6.63 -23.88
N PHE A 95 4.61 -6.43 -22.65
CA PHE A 95 5.27 -6.94 -21.45
C PHE A 95 4.80 -8.36 -21.17
N ILE A 96 5.74 -9.29 -21.00
CA ILE A 96 5.45 -10.72 -20.81
C ILE A 96 6.02 -11.24 -19.49
N ASP A 97 5.22 -12.05 -18.80
CA ASP A 97 5.60 -12.73 -17.56
C ASP A 97 6.34 -14.04 -17.88
N ILE A 98 7.54 -14.24 -17.31
CA ILE A 98 8.37 -15.44 -17.54
C ILE A 98 7.97 -16.58 -16.60
N ASP A 99 7.30 -16.32 -15.48
CA ASP A 99 6.91 -17.37 -14.52
C ASP A 99 5.81 -18.31 -15.06
N LYS A 100 5.20 -17.97 -16.21
CA LYS A 100 4.29 -18.83 -16.98
C LYS A 100 4.93 -19.54 -18.17
N LYS A 101 6.24 -19.36 -18.41
CA LYS A 101 6.94 -19.80 -19.64
C LYS A 101 7.77 -21.07 -19.50
N GLN A 102 7.46 -21.95 -18.55
CA GLN A 102 8.07 -23.28 -18.54
C GLN A 102 7.36 -24.31 -19.45
N GLU A 103 6.21 -23.97 -20.05
CA GLU A 103 5.43 -24.90 -20.89
C GLU A 103 5.48 -24.66 -22.42
N ASP A 104 5.95 -23.52 -22.93
CA ASP A 104 5.92 -23.28 -24.38
C ASP A 104 7.19 -22.61 -24.92
N ARG A 105 8.26 -23.40 -25.03
CA ARG A 105 9.50 -23.02 -25.72
C ARG A 105 9.43 -23.19 -27.25
N SER A 106 8.26 -23.47 -27.82
CA SER A 106 8.11 -23.80 -29.25
C SER A 106 7.68 -22.62 -30.15
N ALA A 107 7.23 -21.50 -29.59
CA ALA A 107 6.56 -20.44 -30.37
C ALA A 107 7.39 -19.18 -30.66
N ILE A 108 8.72 -19.22 -30.57
CA ILE A 108 9.57 -18.06 -30.95
C ILE A 108 10.13 -18.28 -32.35
N GLN A 109 9.32 -17.97 -33.37
CA GLN A 109 9.82 -17.56 -34.69
C GLN A 109 9.30 -16.15 -35.00
N PRO A 110 10.16 -15.19 -35.35
CA PRO A 110 9.72 -13.86 -35.74
C PRO A 110 9.25 -13.89 -37.20
N ARG A 111 7.94 -13.82 -37.41
CA ARG A 111 7.33 -13.51 -38.72
C ARG A 111 6.11 -12.61 -38.54
N SER A 112 6.29 -11.29 -38.47
CA SER A 112 5.48 -10.30 -39.19
C SER A 112 5.99 -8.87 -38.94
N SER A 113 5.70 -7.99 -39.89
CA SER A 113 6.26 -6.64 -40.11
C SER A 113 5.71 -5.52 -39.21
N SER A 114 5.42 -5.82 -37.94
CA SER A 114 5.15 -4.83 -36.90
C SER A 114 5.99 -5.20 -35.68
N PHE A 115 7.07 -4.46 -35.44
CA PHE A 115 8.07 -4.78 -34.41
C PHE A 115 7.49 -4.58 -32.99
N VAL A 116 6.76 -5.58 -32.47
CA VAL A 116 6.41 -5.65 -31.04
C VAL A 116 7.65 -6.12 -30.30
N SER A 117 8.26 -5.25 -29.50
CA SER A 117 9.39 -5.65 -28.66
C SER A 117 8.89 -6.37 -27.40
N LEU A 118 9.38 -7.59 -27.15
CA LEU A 118 9.06 -8.38 -25.95
C LEU A 118 10.05 -8.04 -24.85
N TRP A 119 9.56 -7.43 -23.77
CA TRP A 119 10.41 -7.00 -22.65
C TRP A 119 10.08 -7.73 -21.36
N TYR A 120 11.14 -8.12 -20.66
CA TYR A 120 11.07 -8.69 -19.33
C TYR A 120 11.07 -7.58 -18.30
N GLN A 121 10.00 -7.49 -17.52
CA GLN A 121 9.93 -6.59 -16.38
C GLN A 121 9.34 -7.36 -15.19
N PRO A 122 10.00 -7.34 -14.03
CA PRO A 122 9.42 -7.87 -12.81
C PRO A 122 8.18 -7.05 -12.42
N ILE A 123 7.29 -7.67 -11.64
CA ILE A 123 6.20 -6.94 -10.99
C ILE A 123 6.80 -5.84 -10.10
N ILE A 124 6.34 -4.61 -10.28
CA ILE A 124 6.81 -3.46 -9.52
C ILE A 124 6.05 -3.40 -8.20
N HIS A 125 6.79 -3.30 -7.10
CA HIS A 125 6.21 -3.22 -5.76
C HIS A 125 6.53 -1.89 -5.10
N PHE A 126 5.51 -1.14 -4.73
CA PHE A 126 5.64 0.02 -3.86
C PHE A 126 5.18 -0.33 -2.47
N ARG A 127 5.95 0.13 -1.49
CA ARG A 127 5.88 -0.30 -0.10
C ARG A 127 5.82 0.96 0.75
N PHE A 128 4.64 1.29 1.27
CA PHE A 128 4.40 2.59 1.94
C PHE A 128 3.38 2.50 3.07
N LYS A 129 3.24 3.58 3.85
CA LYS A 129 2.18 3.74 4.86
C LYS A 129 0.89 4.23 4.21
N TYR A 130 -0.24 3.56 4.47
CA TYR A 130 -1.51 3.91 3.83
C TYR A 130 -1.90 5.37 4.13
N PRO A 131 -2.00 6.24 3.11
CA PRO A 131 -2.40 7.62 3.32
C PRO A 131 -3.93 7.71 3.49
N LYS A 132 -4.39 8.31 4.60
CA LYS A 132 -5.82 8.56 4.83
C LYS A 132 -6.46 9.46 3.75
N THR A 133 -5.65 10.25 3.05
CA THR A 133 -6.11 11.13 1.97
C THR A 133 -6.29 10.40 0.63
N GLY A 134 -5.79 9.18 0.49
CA GLY A 134 -5.82 8.40 -0.75
C GLY A 134 -4.50 8.47 -1.54
N ILE A 135 -4.43 7.62 -2.58
CA ILE A 135 -3.22 7.38 -3.37
C ILE A 135 -3.43 7.94 -4.78
N GLY A 136 -2.45 8.71 -5.25
CA GLY A 136 -2.32 9.13 -6.64
C GLY A 136 -1.17 8.36 -7.31
N LEU A 137 -1.40 7.95 -8.55
CA LEU A 137 -0.39 7.40 -9.45
C LEU A 137 -0.12 8.44 -10.55
N ILE A 138 1.14 8.84 -10.65
CA ILE A 138 1.66 9.65 -11.74
C ILE A 138 2.64 8.78 -12.51
N VAL A 139 2.55 8.83 -13.83
CA VAL A 139 3.45 8.08 -14.70
C VAL A 139 3.95 9.03 -15.77
N GLU A 140 5.27 9.12 -15.90
CA GLU A 140 5.93 9.84 -16.97
C GLU A 140 6.58 8.81 -17.90
N VAL A 141 6.32 8.96 -19.19
CA VAL A 141 6.95 8.16 -20.23
C VAL A 141 8.02 9.02 -20.88
N LEU A 142 9.21 8.47 -21.06
CA LEU A 142 10.40 9.19 -21.48
C LEU A 142 10.97 8.56 -22.74
N ASP A 143 11.56 9.39 -23.59
CA ASP A 143 12.43 9.03 -24.69
C ASP A 143 13.88 9.17 -24.21
N ILE A 144 14.63 8.07 -24.17
CA ILE A 144 15.99 8.05 -23.64
C ILE A 144 17.01 8.33 -24.75
N ASP A 145 17.62 9.53 -24.72
CA ASP A 145 18.77 9.85 -25.57
C ASP A 145 20.10 9.27 -25.08
N ASP A 146 20.31 9.24 -23.75
CA ASP A 146 21.52 8.72 -23.10
C ASP A 146 21.16 7.82 -21.92
N VAL A 147 21.38 6.52 -22.08
CA VAL A 147 21.14 5.51 -21.04
C VAL A 147 21.88 5.77 -19.71
N ASN A 148 22.93 6.60 -19.73
CA ASN A 148 23.74 6.91 -18.55
C ASN A 148 23.31 8.20 -17.83
N ASN A 149 22.41 9.02 -18.41
CA ASN A 149 22.09 10.33 -17.87
C ASN A 149 20.58 10.59 -17.76
N ARG A 150 20.05 10.39 -16.55
CA ARG A 150 18.62 10.53 -16.21
C ARG A 150 18.02 11.93 -16.39
N THR A 151 18.82 12.94 -16.69
CA THR A 151 18.37 14.35 -16.75
C THR A 151 18.24 14.88 -18.17
N ILE A 152 18.60 14.10 -19.19
CA ILE A 152 18.53 14.48 -20.60
C ILE A 152 17.63 13.47 -21.32
N HIS A 153 16.33 13.57 -21.05
CA HIS A 153 15.29 12.74 -21.66
C HIS A 153 14.12 13.64 -22.06
N ASP A 154 13.57 13.39 -23.24
CA ASP A 154 12.36 14.07 -23.71
C ASP A 154 11.13 13.33 -23.20
N SER A 155 10.16 14.03 -22.62
CA SER A 155 8.94 13.39 -22.16
C SER A 155 8.10 12.96 -23.38
N ILE A 156 7.68 11.71 -23.42
CA ILE A 156 6.74 11.23 -24.44
C ILE A 156 5.31 11.57 -24.03
N ASP A 157 4.97 11.30 -22.77
CA ASP A 157 3.63 11.53 -22.25
C ASP A 157 3.58 11.50 -20.72
N PHE A 158 2.48 12.03 -20.17
CA PHE A 158 2.20 12.03 -18.74
C PHE A 158 0.80 11.48 -18.45
N TYR A 159 0.72 10.58 -17.49
CA TYR A 159 -0.54 10.04 -16.99
C TYR A 159 -0.71 10.37 -15.51
N GLY A 160 -1.94 10.70 -15.12
CA GLY A 160 -2.33 10.86 -13.72
C GLY A 160 -3.60 10.08 -13.43
N ARG A 161 -3.62 9.29 -12.35
CA ARG A 161 -4.80 8.56 -11.89
C ARG A 161 -4.89 8.52 -10.37
N THR A 162 -6.07 8.81 -9.83
CA THR A 162 -6.39 8.54 -8.42
C THR A 162 -6.79 7.07 -8.25
N LEU A 163 -6.32 6.42 -7.19
CA LEU A 163 -6.54 4.99 -6.92
C LEU A 163 -7.53 4.77 -5.75
N LEU A 164 -8.58 5.59 -5.68
CA LEU A 164 -9.59 5.52 -4.62
C LEU A 164 -10.55 4.32 -4.77
N ASP A 165 -10.58 3.72 -5.96
CA ASP A 165 -11.43 2.57 -6.31
C ASP A 165 -10.84 1.22 -5.92
N LEU A 166 -9.58 1.19 -5.48
CA LEU A 166 -8.89 -0.06 -5.17
C LEU A 166 -9.26 -0.61 -3.79
N LYS A 167 -9.61 -1.90 -3.76
CA LYS A 167 -9.73 -2.67 -2.52
C LYS A 167 -8.35 -3.08 -2.01
N ILE A 168 -8.15 -3.00 -0.70
CA ILE A 168 -6.97 -3.54 -0.03
C ILE A 168 -7.24 -4.98 0.41
N TYR A 169 -6.43 -5.91 -0.08
CA TYR A 169 -6.50 -7.34 0.23
C TYR A 169 -5.62 -7.71 1.41
N LYS A 170 -5.88 -8.88 2.02
CA LYS A 170 -5.11 -9.34 3.18
C LYS A 170 -3.65 -9.66 2.84
N SER A 171 -3.39 -10.19 1.66
CA SER A 171 -2.06 -10.64 1.24
C SER A 171 -1.94 -10.69 -0.28
N ALA A 172 -0.73 -10.91 -0.79
CA ALA A 172 -0.47 -11.03 -2.23
C ALA A 172 -1.22 -12.22 -2.86
N GLU A 173 -1.37 -13.33 -2.13
CA GLU A 173 -2.00 -14.55 -2.63
C GLU A 173 -3.51 -14.41 -2.81
N THR A 174 -4.13 -13.54 -2.00
CA THR A 174 -5.57 -13.25 -2.04
C THR A 174 -5.91 -12.02 -2.88
N ALA A 175 -4.89 -11.30 -3.33
CA ALA A 175 -5.07 -10.05 -4.07
C ALA A 175 -5.50 -10.31 -5.51
N GLU A 176 -6.66 -9.77 -5.87
CA GLU A 176 -7.11 -9.75 -7.26
C GLU A 176 -6.55 -8.49 -7.95
N MET A 177 -5.87 -8.68 -9.08
CA MET A 177 -5.32 -7.58 -9.86
C MET A 177 -6.40 -6.94 -10.73
N GLN A 178 -6.57 -5.62 -10.59
CA GLN A 178 -7.47 -4.82 -11.39
C GLN A 178 -6.73 -4.22 -12.59
N ARG A 179 -7.31 -4.37 -13.78
CA ARG A 179 -6.77 -3.76 -15.00
C ARG A 179 -7.02 -2.26 -15.03
N ILE A 180 -5.96 -1.52 -15.34
CA ILE A 180 -5.97 -0.08 -15.59
C ILE A 180 -5.50 0.22 -17.01
N SER A 181 -6.12 1.21 -17.64
CA SER A 181 -5.65 1.81 -18.90
C SER A 181 -5.45 3.29 -18.61
N LEU A 182 -4.21 3.72 -18.74
CA LEU A 182 -3.78 5.10 -18.64
C LEU A 182 -3.70 5.63 -20.07
N ARG A 183 -4.56 6.59 -20.36
CA ARG A 183 -4.59 7.26 -21.66
C ARG A 183 -4.18 8.69 -21.46
N SER A 184 -3.38 9.18 -22.39
CA SER A 184 -2.99 10.57 -22.43
C SER A 184 -4.22 11.46 -22.45
N LEU A 185 -4.25 12.49 -21.60
CA LEU A 185 -5.24 13.57 -21.68
C LEU A 185 -4.73 14.75 -22.53
N PHE A 186 -3.41 14.80 -22.78
CA PHE A 186 -2.67 15.82 -23.53
C PHE A 186 -1.36 15.20 -24.06
N GLY A 187 -1.01 15.33 -25.34
CA GLY A 187 0.26 14.83 -25.88
C GLY A 187 0.10 13.82 -27.04
N ALA A 188 1.00 12.84 -27.13
CA ALA A 188 1.18 11.93 -28.28
C ALA A 188 0.09 10.83 -28.44
N TYR A 189 -1.01 10.92 -27.70
CA TYR A 189 -2.13 9.95 -27.71
C TYR A 189 -1.69 8.52 -27.38
N THR A 190 -0.76 8.41 -26.43
CA THR A 190 -0.23 7.12 -26.00
C THR A 190 -1.22 6.38 -25.08
N ASN A 191 -1.06 5.06 -24.98
CA ASN A 191 -1.85 4.21 -24.08
C ASN A 191 -0.95 3.23 -23.35
N LEU A 192 -1.01 3.27 -22.02
CA LEU A 192 -0.35 2.31 -21.15
C LEU A 192 -1.40 1.47 -20.40
N THR A 193 -1.29 0.16 -20.52
CA THR A 193 -2.13 -0.79 -19.78
C THR A 193 -1.31 -1.56 -18.76
N ALA A 194 -1.85 -1.68 -17.57
CA ALA A 194 -1.23 -2.39 -16.45
C ALA A 194 -2.32 -3.08 -15.61
N ASP A 195 -1.94 -4.11 -14.88
CA ASP A 195 -2.75 -4.73 -13.84
C ASP A 195 -2.18 -4.31 -12.48
N ILE A 196 -3.03 -3.88 -11.54
CA ILE A 196 -2.58 -3.38 -10.22
C ILE A 196 -3.37 -4.02 -9.07
N SER A 197 -2.75 -4.13 -7.90
CA SER A 197 -3.44 -4.54 -6.68
C SER A 197 -2.85 -3.86 -5.45
N LEU A 198 -3.64 -3.75 -4.38
CA LEU A 198 -3.21 -3.30 -3.07
C LEU A 198 -3.41 -4.42 -2.06
N TYR A 199 -2.41 -4.71 -1.23
CA TYR A 199 -2.55 -5.68 -0.15
C TYR A 199 -1.70 -5.33 1.07
N CYS A 200 -2.10 -5.84 2.24
CA CYS A 200 -1.33 -5.67 3.46
C CYS A 200 -0.03 -6.49 3.41
N SER A 201 1.03 -5.91 3.96
CA SER A 201 2.26 -6.64 4.28
C SER A 201 2.01 -7.78 5.27
N PRO A 202 2.92 -8.77 5.38
CA PRO A 202 2.80 -9.84 6.37
C PRO A 202 2.57 -9.28 7.79
N ASN A 203 1.65 -9.89 8.53
CA ASN A 203 1.22 -9.49 9.88
C ASN A 203 0.45 -8.17 9.99
N TYR A 204 0.16 -7.47 8.89
CA TYR A 204 -0.72 -6.29 8.87
C TYR A 204 -2.13 -6.66 8.37
N TYR A 205 -3.14 -6.00 8.92
CA TYR A 205 -4.56 -6.32 8.74
C TYR A 205 -5.44 -5.07 8.81
N GLY A 206 -6.72 -5.24 8.50
CA GLY A 206 -7.69 -4.17 8.40
C GLY A 206 -7.78 -3.61 6.98
N ASN A 207 -8.72 -2.70 6.77
CA ASN A 207 -8.98 -2.07 5.48
C ASN A 207 -7.95 -1.02 5.08
N ASN A 208 -6.99 -0.70 5.95
CA ASN A 208 -5.90 0.25 5.75
C ASN A 208 -4.55 -0.29 6.27
N CYS A 209 -4.52 -1.57 6.67
CA CYS A 209 -3.35 -2.26 7.17
C CYS A 209 -2.66 -1.57 8.38
N GLU A 210 -3.43 -0.86 9.23
CA GLU A 210 -2.90 -0.24 10.46
C GLU A 210 -2.79 -1.24 11.63
N ILE A 211 -3.45 -2.40 11.55
CA ILE A 211 -3.52 -3.36 12.66
C ILE A 211 -2.44 -4.42 12.48
N VAL A 212 -1.53 -4.53 13.46
CA VAL A 212 -0.48 -5.56 13.49
C VAL A 212 -0.92 -6.73 14.36
N CYS A 213 -0.80 -7.95 13.84
CA CYS A 213 -1.02 -9.16 14.62
C CYS A 213 -0.09 -10.29 14.16
N ILE A 214 0.67 -10.81 15.13
CA ILE A 214 1.50 -12.00 14.96
C ILE A 214 0.89 -13.06 15.86
N PRO A 215 0.42 -14.20 15.31
CA PRO A 215 -0.26 -15.22 16.12
C PRO A 215 0.68 -15.77 17.19
N ASN A 216 0.10 -16.11 18.34
CA ASN A 216 0.79 -16.78 19.43
C ASN A 216 0.16 -18.17 19.62
N GLU A 217 0.95 -19.21 19.43
CA GLU A 217 0.48 -20.60 19.48
C GLU A 217 -0.28 -20.97 20.75
N GLN A 218 0.03 -20.33 21.88
CA GLN A 218 -0.58 -20.66 23.17
C GLN A 218 -1.76 -19.75 23.52
N ARG A 219 -1.71 -18.47 23.15
CA ARG A 219 -2.64 -17.46 23.71
C ARG A 219 -3.70 -16.94 22.74
N TYR A 220 -3.35 -16.74 21.46
CA TYR A 220 -4.28 -16.13 20.51
C TYR A 220 -3.91 -16.35 19.05
N ASP A 221 -4.92 -16.40 18.20
CA ASP A 221 -4.75 -16.34 16.75
C ASP A 221 -5.11 -14.93 16.24
N CYS A 222 -4.86 -14.63 14.96
CA CYS A 222 -5.20 -13.33 14.36
C CYS A 222 -6.44 -13.46 13.50
N ASP A 223 -7.43 -12.59 13.72
CA ASP A 223 -8.57 -12.49 12.81
C ASP A 223 -8.10 -12.07 11.41
N LEU A 224 -8.45 -12.86 10.39
CA LEU A 224 -7.91 -12.69 9.03
C LEU A 224 -8.39 -11.42 8.31
N VAL A 225 -9.45 -10.78 8.79
CA VAL A 225 -10.02 -9.57 8.17
C VAL A 225 -9.58 -8.33 8.93
N THR A 226 -9.77 -8.34 10.24
CA THR A 226 -9.58 -7.19 11.13
C THR A 226 -8.20 -7.17 11.79
N GLY A 227 -7.52 -8.31 11.90
CA GLY A 227 -6.26 -8.43 12.65
C GLY A 227 -6.42 -8.42 14.16
N GLN A 228 -7.64 -8.36 14.68
CA GLN A 228 -7.84 -8.41 16.12
C GLN A 228 -7.48 -9.80 16.67
N LYS A 229 -6.83 -9.86 17.82
CA LYS A 229 -6.40 -11.13 18.46
C LYS A 229 -7.58 -12.00 18.92
N ILE A 230 -7.75 -13.20 18.42
CA ILE A 230 -8.80 -14.12 18.89
C ILE A 230 -8.21 -14.96 20.02
N CYS A 231 -8.65 -14.70 21.26
CA CYS A 231 -8.10 -15.38 22.43
C CYS A 231 -8.43 -16.86 22.43
N LYS A 232 -7.45 -17.69 22.77
CA LYS A 232 -7.65 -19.12 23.02
C LYS A 232 -8.34 -19.33 24.36
N HIS A 233 -8.89 -20.53 24.55
CA HIS A 233 -9.63 -20.86 25.76
C HIS A 233 -8.79 -20.61 27.03
N GLY A 234 -9.40 -19.98 28.03
CA GLY A 234 -8.74 -19.61 29.28
C GLY A 234 -8.00 -18.26 29.23
N TYR A 235 -7.94 -17.59 28.08
CA TYR A 235 -7.33 -16.26 27.94
C TYR A 235 -8.36 -15.18 27.61
N PHE A 236 -8.13 -13.99 28.15
CA PHE A 236 -9.05 -12.86 28.10
C PHE A 236 -8.31 -11.53 27.93
N GLY A 237 -9.10 -10.47 27.70
CA GLY A 237 -8.58 -9.13 27.45
C GLY A 237 -8.36 -8.84 25.97
N ALA A 238 -8.10 -7.58 25.65
CA ALA A 238 -7.83 -7.15 24.28
C ALA A 238 -6.58 -7.82 23.68
N ASP A 239 -5.60 -8.12 24.54
CA ASP A 239 -4.32 -8.73 24.18
C ASP A 239 -4.20 -10.23 24.47
N CYS A 240 -5.25 -10.86 25.03
CA CYS A 240 -5.27 -12.27 25.43
C CYS A 240 -4.15 -12.62 26.43
N LEU A 241 -3.82 -11.67 27.31
CA LEU A 241 -2.77 -11.82 28.32
C LEU A 241 -3.33 -12.11 29.72
N SER A 242 -4.62 -11.85 29.96
CA SER A 242 -5.24 -12.20 31.23
C SER A 242 -5.74 -13.63 31.19
N ASP A 243 -5.56 -14.34 32.30
CA ASP A 243 -6.09 -15.69 32.50
C ASP A 243 -7.43 -15.65 33.27
N VAL A 244 -7.92 -14.43 33.58
CA VAL A 244 -9.14 -14.17 34.35
C VAL A 244 -10.11 -13.30 33.52
N PRO A 245 -11.40 -13.65 33.46
CA PRO A 245 -12.41 -12.82 32.80
C PRO A 245 -12.50 -11.40 33.40
N ALA A 246 -12.74 -10.42 32.55
CA ALA A 246 -12.70 -8.99 32.90
C ALA A 246 -13.63 -8.58 34.06
N CYS A 247 -14.75 -9.30 34.29
CA CYS A 247 -15.66 -9.01 35.40
C CYS A 247 -15.39 -9.82 36.67
N GLU A 248 -14.61 -10.90 36.60
CA GLU A 248 -14.22 -11.67 37.78
C GLU A 248 -13.15 -10.95 38.61
N GLU A 249 -12.46 -9.98 38.01
CA GLU A 249 -11.57 -9.05 38.74
C GLU A 249 -12.33 -8.01 39.59
N GLU A 250 -13.66 -8.04 39.58
CA GLU A 250 -14.55 -7.09 40.28
C GLU A 250 -14.15 -5.61 40.09
N PRO A 251 -13.97 -5.12 38.85
CA PRO A 251 -13.39 -3.79 38.60
C PRO A 251 -14.33 -2.62 38.95
N CYS A 252 -15.60 -2.89 39.24
CA CYS A 252 -16.62 -1.87 39.46
C CYS A 252 -16.79 -1.56 40.96
N LEU A 253 -16.44 -0.33 41.35
CA LEU A 253 -16.55 0.14 42.72
C LEU A 253 -17.97 0.58 43.07
N ASN A 254 -18.22 0.82 44.37
CA ASN A 254 -19.44 1.43 44.88
C ASN A 254 -20.72 0.72 44.42
N ASN A 255 -20.71 -0.62 44.47
CA ASN A 255 -21.84 -1.46 44.07
C ASN A 255 -22.27 -1.23 42.61
N GLY A 256 -21.32 -0.91 41.73
CA GLY A 256 -21.53 -0.87 40.28
C GLY A 256 -21.65 -2.28 39.71
N THR A 257 -22.52 -2.48 38.73
CA THR A 257 -22.67 -3.77 38.05
C THR A 257 -21.66 -3.90 36.92
N CYS A 258 -20.77 -4.90 36.98
CA CYS A 258 -19.88 -5.22 35.88
C CYS A 258 -20.62 -5.93 34.75
N VAL A 259 -20.38 -5.50 33.52
CA VAL A 259 -20.89 -6.14 32.30
C VAL A 259 -19.71 -6.38 31.37
N VAL A 260 -19.53 -7.63 30.92
CA VAL A 260 -18.52 -7.93 29.90
C VAL A 260 -18.89 -7.20 28.61
N TYR A 261 -17.96 -6.44 28.06
CA TYR A 261 -18.17 -5.67 26.84
C TYR A 261 -16.99 -5.87 25.90
N LEU A 262 -17.27 -6.47 24.74
CA LEU A 262 -16.26 -6.91 23.77
C LEU A 262 -15.20 -7.79 24.46
N ARG A 263 -13.97 -7.29 24.58
CA ARG A 263 -12.80 -7.96 25.20
C ARG A 263 -12.38 -7.29 26.51
N SER A 264 -13.29 -6.54 27.12
CA SER A 264 -13.07 -5.80 28.36
C SER A 264 -14.35 -5.81 29.19
N TYR A 265 -14.47 -4.85 30.10
CA TYR A 265 -15.64 -4.66 30.94
C TYR A 265 -16.18 -3.24 30.81
N LEU A 266 -17.46 -3.09 31.13
CA LEU A 266 -18.13 -1.83 31.36
C LEU A 266 -18.78 -1.87 32.75
N CYS A 267 -18.57 -0.81 33.54
CA CYS A 267 -19.26 -0.66 34.82
C CYS A 267 -20.53 0.16 34.65
N ARG A 268 -21.67 -0.43 35.00
CA ARG A 268 -22.93 0.30 35.18
C ARG A 268 -23.01 0.80 36.61
N CYS A 269 -22.74 2.08 36.81
CA CYS A 269 -22.69 2.67 38.14
C CYS A 269 -24.07 2.77 38.79
N SER A 270 -24.11 2.50 40.10
CA SER A 270 -25.27 2.76 40.95
C SER A 270 -25.58 4.26 41.05
N LYS A 271 -26.82 4.62 41.42
CA LYS A 271 -27.28 6.01 41.51
C LYS A 271 -26.31 6.83 42.38
N GLY A 272 -25.90 7.99 41.89
CA GLY A 272 -24.97 8.86 42.59
C GLY A 272 -23.50 8.54 42.33
N TYR A 273 -23.14 7.48 41.58
CA TYR A 273 -21.74 7.19 41.22
C TYR A 273 -21.48 7.32 39.71
N SER A 274 -20.25 7.63 39.33
CA SER A 274 -19.82 7.81 37.94
C SER A 274 -18.32 7.54 37.74
N GLY A 275 -17.90 7.47 36.47
CA GLY A 275 -16.54 7.13 36.05
C GLY A 275 -16.41 5.68 35.57
N ARG A 276 -15.31 5.34 34.90
CA ARG A 276 -15.12 4.03 34.24
C ARG A 276 -15.28 2.83 35.18
N THR A 277 -14.84 2.98 36.43
CA THR A 277 -14.94 1.99 37.51
C THR A 277 -15.87 2.45 38.63
N CYS A 278 -16.71 3.46 38.39
CA CYS A 278 -17.60 4.08 39.38
C CYS A 278 -16.94 4.69 40.64
N PRO A 279 -15.74 5.32 40.58
CA PRO A 279 -15.08 5.82 41.78
C PRO A 279 -15.74 7.08 42.36
N THR A 280 -16.43 7.88 41.55
CA THR A 280 -16.86 9.23 41.94
C THR A 280 -18.31 9.25 42.38
N GLY A 281 -18.56 9.44 43.67
CA GLY A 281 -19.87 9.80 44.19
C GLY A 281 -20.22 11.26 43.85
N LYS A 282 -21.18 11.51 42.95
CA LYS A 282 -21.92 12.78 42.95
C LYS A 282 -22.78 12.81 44.20
N ILE A 283 -22.37 13.61 45.18
CA ILE A 283 -23.20 14.06 46.30
C ILE A 283 -24.30 14.98 45.71
N ALA A 284 -25.23 14.42 44.94
CA ALA A 284 -26.32 15.16 44.31
C ALA A 284 -27.61 15.16 45.15
N GLU A 285 -27.52 14.85 46.45
CA GLU A 285 -28.66 14.94 47.38
C GLU A 285 -28.39 15.82 48.61
N GLN A 286 -27.18 16.37 48.82
CA GLN A 286 -26.94 17.34 49.92
C GLN A 286 -27.00 18.82 49.52
N ILE A 287 -27.19 19.17 48.25
CA ILE A 287 -27.37 20.59 47.85
C ILE A 287 -28.85 21.00 47.82
N CYS A 288 -29.79 20.07 47.66
CA CYS A 288 -31.23 20.38 47.70
C CYS A 288 -31.84 20.49 49.12
N ASN A 289 -31.01 20.62 50.16
CA ASN A 289 -31.46 20.94 51.53
C ASN A 289 -31.03 22.33 52.00
N ARG A 290 -30.50 23.20 51.13
CA ARG A 290 -30.21 24.59 51.52
C ARG A 290 -30.75 25.71 50.63
N ILE A 291 -31.29 25.46 49.44
CA ILE A 291 -31.86 26.56 48.62
C ILE A 291 -33.09 26.05 47.88
N ASN A 292 -34.23 26.70 48.12
CA ASN A 292 -35.51 26.54 47.42
C ASN A 292 -35.31 26.48 45.89
N CYS A 293 -35.75 25.40 45.26
CA CYS A 293 -35.98 25.37 43.82
C CYS A 293 -37.49 25.52 43.58
N VAL A 294 -37.88 26.59 42.90
CA VAL A 294 -39.24 26.75 42.33
C VAL A 294 -39.28 25.94 41.03
N HIS A 295 -40.40 25.24 40.82
CA HIS A 295 -40.69 24.42 39.64
C HIS A 295 -40.58 25.19 38.32
#